data_AF-A0A923HBQ1-F1
#
_entry.id   AF-A0A923HBQ1-F1
#
_cell.length_a   1.000
_cell.length_b   1.000
_cell.length_c   1.000
_cell.angle_alpha   90.00
_cell.angle_beta   90.00
_cell.angle_gamma   90.00
#
_symmetry.space_group_name_H-M   'P 1'
#
loop_
_entity.id
_entity.type
_entity.pdbx_description
1 polymer ?
#
loop_
_entity_poly.entity_id
_entity_poly.type
_entity_poly.pdbx_seq_one_letter_code
_entity_poly.pdbx_strand_id
1 'polypeptide(L)'
;MNRNIIRQIVDIQAQAERLVKSNAEMTEIEQFAQYNREIKSFLLKNIDDGFVLNFVKDIPDLEIEEIETKTGIITVLLSLFVGGIALYNEKQKSQKALKTVRDIRGKYASAEFMLKNYFSS
;
A
#
# COMPACT_ATOMS: atom_id res chain seq x y z
N MET A 1 7.42 13.31 -8.93
CA MET A 1 6.39 13.41 -7.88
C MET A 1 6.30 14.86 -7.43
N ASN A 2 5.41 15.67 -8.02
CA ASN A 2 5.27 17.09 -7.63
C ASN A 2 3.79 17.48 -7.56
N ARG A 3 3.03 16.71 -6.77
CA ARG A 3 1.61 16.92 -6.49
C ARG A 3 1.42 16.86 -4.99
N ASN A 4 0.74 17.86 -4.43
CA ASN A 4 0.37 18.02 -3.02
C ASN A 4 0.27 16.68 -2.25
N ILE A 5 1.21 16.43 -1.33
CA ILE A 5 1.33 15.19 -0.55
C ILE A 5 0.10 14.94 0.33
N ILE A 6 -0.55 16.01 0.82
CA ILE A 6 -1.78 15.89 1.61
C ILE A 6 -2.90 15.26 0.80
N ARG A 7 -3.04 15.65 -0.48
CA ARG A 7 -4.00 15.01 -1.37
C ARG A 7 -3.69 13.53 -1.56
N GLN A 8 -2.41 13.19 -1.76
CA GLN A 8 -1.98 11.80 -1.92
C GLN A 8 -2.28 10.93 -0.69
N ILE A 9 -2.15 11.50 0.52
CA ILE A 9 -2.55 10.83 1.78
C ILE A 9 -4.05 10.57 1.83
N VAL A 10 -4.88 11.48 1.32
CA VAL A 10 -6.34 11.26 1.22
C VAL A 10 -6.65 10.23 0.13
N ASP A 11 -5.98 10.32 -1.02
CA ASP A 11 -6.18 9.44 -2.17
C ASP A 11 -5.85 7.98 -1.81
N ILE A 12 -4.73 7.73 -1.11
CA ILE A 12 -4.36 6.38 -0.68
C ILE A 12 -5.34 5.81 0.36
N GLN A 13 -5.90 6.65 1.23
CA GLN A 13 -6.95 6.22 2.17
C GLN A 13 -8.22 5.81 1.43
N ALA A 14 -8.66 6.60 0.43
CA ALA A 14 -9.81 6.29 -0.41
C ALA A 14 -9.58 5.04 -1.26
N GLN A 15 -8.36 4.84 -1.78
CA GLN A 15 -7.98 3.62 -2.49
C GLN A 15 -8.06 2.40 -1.57
N ALA A 16 -7.48 2.48 -0.36
CA ALA A 16 -7.55 1.39 0.62
C ALA A 16 -8.99 1.02 0.96
N GLU A 17 -9.85 2.02 1.16
CA GLU A 17 -11.27 1.79 1.44
C GLU A 17 -11.99 1.09 0.28
N ARG A 18 -11.73 1.51 -0.96
CA ARG A 18 -12.25 0.84 -2.15
C ARG A 18 -11.82 -0.62 -2.23
N LEU A 19 -10.54 -0.91 -2.07
CA LEU A 19 -10.00 -2.28 -2.14
C LEU A 19 -10.63 -3.20 -1.10
N VAL A 20 -10.81 -2.70 0.13
CA VAL A 20 -11.44 -3.44 1.21
C VAL A 20 -12.93 -3.67 0.94
N LYS A 21 -13.65 -2.68 0.38
CA LYS A 21 -15.07 -2.80 0.06
C LYS A 21 -15.34 -3.73 -1.12
N SER A 22 -14.49 -3.71 -2.15
CA SER A 22 -14.66 -4.54 -3.35
C SER A 22 -14.12 -5.96 -3.19
N ASN A 23 -13.46 -6.29 -2.06
CA ASN A 23 -12.66 -7.52 -1.92
C ASN A 23 -11.69 -7.68 -3.10
N ALA A 24 -10.90 -6.64 -3.34
CA ALA A 24 -10.02 -6.53 -4.50
C ALA A 24 -9.09 -7.74 -4.70
N GLU A 25 -8.77 -7.99 -5.97
CA GLU A 25 -7.86 -9.05 -6.38
C GLU A 25 -6.40 -8.65 -6.12
N MET A 26 -5.49 -9.64 -6.11
CA MET A 26 -4.10 -9.43 -5.69
C MET A 26 -3.37 -8.36 -6.51
N THR A 27 -3.64 -8.26 -7.81
CA THR A 27 -3.02 -7.26 -8.69
C THR A 27 -3.34 -5.81 -8.28
N GLU A 28 -4.56 -5.53 -7.83
CA GLU A 28 -4.93 -4.19 -7.36
C GLU A 28 -4.28 -3.88 -6.00
N ILE A 29 -4.11 -4.92 -5.17
CA ILE A 29 -3.45 -4.85 -3.87
C ILE A 29 -1.93 -4.58 -4.05
N GLU A 30 -1.29 -5.17 -5.06
CA GLU A 30 0.11 -4.92 -5.42
C GLU A 30 0.35 -3.48 -5.86
N GLN A 31 -0.52 -2.93 -6.71
CA GLN A 31 -0.45 -1.52 -7.11
C GLN A 31 -0.57 -0.59 -5.91
N PHE A 32 -1.47 -0.91 -4.97
CA PHE A 32 -1.59 -0.19 -3.72
C PHE A 32 -0.33 -0.30 -2.84
N ALA A 33 0.26 -1.49 -2.74
CA ALA A 33 1.50 -1.72 -1.99
C ALA A 33 2.65 -0.86 -2.52
N GLN A 34 2.80 -0.79 -3.84
CA GLN A 34 3.79 0.07 -4.48
C GLN A 34 3.53 1.55 -4.15
N TYR A 35 2.30 2.02 -4.31
CA TYR A 35 1.96 3.41 -4.03
C TYR A 35 2.17 3.78 -2.55
N ASN A 36 1.83 2.89 -1.61
CA ASN A 36 2.11 3.03 -0.19
C ASN A 36 3.62 3.23 0.07
N ARG A 37 4.46 2.38 -0.52
CA ARG A 37 5.93 2.49 -0.37
C ARG A 37 6.45 3.82 -0.92
N GLU A 38 5.94 4.29 -2.05
CA GLU A 38 6.33 5.58 -2.64
C GLU A 38 5.97 6.76 -1.72
N ILE A 39 4.74 6.80 -1.19
CA ILE A 39 4.30 7.84 -0.27
C ILE A 39 5.11 7.78 1.02
N LYS A 40 5.21 6.61 1.66
CA LYS A 40 5.95 6.43 2.91
C LYS A 40 7.42 6.83 2.75
N SER A 41 8.07 6.42 1.66
CA SER A 41 9.45 6.82 1.36
C SER A 41 9.61 8.32 1.16
N PHE A 42 8.64 8.97 0.52
CA PHE A 42 8.64 10.42 0.40
C PHE A 42 8.51 11.10 1.77
N LEU A 43 7.56 10.66 2.60
CA LEU A 43 7.35 11.22 3.94
C LEU A 43 8.60 11.07 4.81
N LEU A 44 9.21 9.88 4.84
CA LEU A 44 10.44 9.60 5.60
C LEU A 44 11.64 10.45 5.15
N LYS A 45 11.68 10.88 3.89
CA LYS A 45 12.77 11.71 3.33
C LYS A 45 12.58 13.22 3.52
N ASN A 46 11.36 13.67 3.81
CA ASN A 46 10.99 15.09 3.82
C ASN A 46 10.45 15.58 5.19
N ILE A 47 10.42 14.71 6.19
CA ILE A 47 9.98 15.04 7.54
C ILE A 47 11.17 14.94 8.49
N ASP A 48 11.53 16.07 9.09
CA ASP A 48 12.63 16.15 10.07
C ASP A 48 12.11 16.18 11.52
N ASP A 49 10.82 16.47 11.71
CA ASP A 49 10.18 16.45 13.03
C ASP A 49 10.04 15.02 13.54
N GLY A 50 10.75 14.69 14.63
CA GLY A 50 10.76 13.34 15.21
C GLY A 50 9.41 12.87 15.74
N PHE A 51 8.54 13.78 16.20
CA PHE A 51 7.19 13.44 16.65
C PHE A 51 6.32 13.05 15.45
N VAL A 52 6.33 13.82 14.36
CA VAL A 52 5.60 13.50 13.13
C VAL A 52 6.15 12.23 12.48
N LEU A 53 7.47 12.05 12.47
CA LEU A 53 8.13 10.89 11.89
C LEU A 53 7.71 9.57 12.55
N ASN A 54 7.40 9.58 13.85
CA ASN A 54 6.93 8.38 14.56
C ASN A 54 5.60 7.87 13.98
N PHE A 55 4.68 8.75 13.62
CA PHE A 55 3.42 8.35 12.96
C PHE A 55 3.66 7.73 11.59
N VAL A 56 4.66 8.22 10.85
CA VAL A 56 5.00 7.71 9.52
C VAL A 56 5.69 6.34 9.59
N LYS A 57 6.59 6.14 10.56
CA LYS A 57 7.28 4.87 10.79
C LYS A 57 6.31 3.75 11.17
N ASP A 58 5.23 4.10 11.86
CA ASP A 58 4.16 3.20 12.26
C ASP A 58 3.27 2.71 11.11
N ILE A 59 3.38 3.30 9.91
CA ILE A 59 2.66 2.83 8.72
C ILE A 59 3.31 1.52 8.26
N PRO A 60 2.59 0.38 8.26
CA PRO A 60 3.18 -0.88 7.86
C PRO A 60 3.46 -0.91 6.36
N ASP A 61 4.46 -1.67 5.97
CA ASP A 61 4.67 -2.04 4.58
C ASP A 61 3.79 -3.24 4.25
N LEU A 62 3.28 -3.26 3.02
CA LEU A 62 2.55 -4.40 2.50
C LEU A 62 3.53 -5.28 1.74
N GLU A 63 4.13 -6.24 2.43
CA GLU A 63 4.98 -7.26 1.84
C GLU A 63 4.09 -8.29 1.12
N ILE A 64 4.13 -8.25 -0.20
CA ILE A 64 3.56 -9.29 -1.05
C ILE A 64 4.77 -10.09 -1.50
N GLU A 65 4.84 -11.36 -1.11
CA GLU A 65 5.91 -12.27 -1.52
C GLU A 65 6.09 -12.16 -3.04
N GLU A 66 7.16 -11.50 -3.47
CA GLU A 66 7.60 -11.55 -4.86
C GLU A 66 7.97 -13.01 -5.12
N ILE A 67 7.23 -13.67 -6.01
CA ILE A 67 7.69 -14.94 -6.55
C ILE A 67 8.97 -14.59 -7.31
N GLU A 68 10.13 -14.87 -6.73
CA GLU A 68 11.44 -14.65 -7.34
C GLU A 68 11.52 -15.42 -8.67
N THR A 69 11.17 -14.76 -9.77
CA THR A 69 11.65 -15.15 -11.09
C THR A 69 12.78 -14.22 -11.46
N LYS A 70 14.01 -14.70 -11.24
CA LYS A 70 15.25 -14.18 -11.83
C LYS A 70 15.14 -14.19 -13.35
N THR A 71 14.46 -13.24 -13.97
CA THR A 71 14.79 -12.70 -15.30
C THR A 71 13.94 -11.48 -15.58
N GLY A 72 14.57 -10.44 -16.12
CA GLY A 72 14.02 -9.10 -16.19
C GLY A 72 12.67 -8.97 -16.91
N ILE A 73 11.74 -8.37 -16.19
CA ILE A 73 10.83 -7.30 -16.61
C ILE A 73 9.61 -7.68 -17.49
N ILE A 74 9.57 -8.72 -18.34
CA ILE A 74 8.40 -8.89 -19.25
C ILE A 74 8.04 -10.35 -19.57
N THR A 75 7.82 -11.20 -18.56
CA THR A 75 7.36 -12.58 -18.85
C THR A 75 6.27 -13.03 -17.88
N VAL A 76 5.13 -13.47 -18.44
CA VAL A 76 4.15 -14.38 -17.81
C VAL A 76 2.95 -13.78 -17.07
N LEU A 77 2.26 -12.86 -17.73
CA LEU A 77 0.78 -12.95 -17.90
C LEU A 77 0.30 -14.33 -18.47
N LEU A 78 1.12 -15.39 -18.46
CA LEU A 78 1.04 -16.63 -19.27
C LEU A 78 0.89 -17.93 -18.45
N SER A 79 0.38 -17.93 -17.22
CA SER A 79 0.01 -19.20 -16.57
C SER A 79 -1.27 -19.14 -15.73
N LEU A 80 -2.26 -18.47 -16.31
CA LEU A 80 -3.70 -18.63 -16.13
C LEU A 80 -4.24 -20.10 -16.22
N PHE A 81 -3.42 -21.14 -16.00
CA PHE A 81 -3.71 -22.51 -16.49
C PHE A 81 -3.37 -23.72 -15.59
N VAL A 82 -3.06 -23.60 -14.29
CA VAL A 82 -2.85 -24.81 -13.45
C VAL A 82 -3.75 -24.83 -12.20
N GLY A 83 -5.04 -25.07 -12.45
CA GLY A 83 -5.88 -26.01 -11.72
C GLY A 83 -6.23 -25.73 -10.25
N GLY A 84 -7.46 -25.25 -10.01
CA GLY A 84 -8.36 -25.55 -8.87
C GLY A 84 -7.91 -25.36 -7.41
N ILE A 85 -6.68 -25.70 -7.06
CA ILE A 85 -6.08 -25.69 -5.72
C ILE A 85 -5.39 -24.34 -5.45
N ALA A 86 -4.92 -23.64 -6.50
CA ALA A 86 -4.28 -22.32 -6.38
C ALA A 86 -5.26 -21.19 -5.97
N LEU A 87 -6.50 -21.23 -6.47
CA LEU A 87 -7.51 -20.19 -6.23
C LEU A 87 -7.95 -20.08 -4.76
N TYR A 88 -7.92 -21.19 -4.01
CA TYR A 88 -8.30 -21.18 -2.60
C TYR A 88 -7.24 -20.50 -1.72
N ASN A 89 -5.96 -20.76 -2.02
CA ASN A 89 -4.84 -20.10 -1.35
C ASN A 89 -4.78 -18.61 -1.69
N GLU A 90 -5.10 -18.24 -2.94
CA GLU A 90 -5.11 -16.85 -3.41
C GLU A 90 -6.16 -16.01 -2.67
N LYS A 91 -7.35 -16.57 -2.43
CA LYS A 91 -8.42 -15.90 -1.65
C LYS A 91 -8.03 -15.66 -0.19
N GLN A 92 -7.30 -16.58 0.44
CA GLN A 92 -6.79 -16.36 1.79
C GLN A 92 -5.65 -15.33 1.82
N LYS A 93 -4.77 -15.34 0.80
CA LYS A 93 -3.72 -14.33 0.65
C LYS A 93 -4.32 -12.94 0.47
N SER A 94 -5.33 -12.77 -0.39
CA SER A 94 -5.98 -11.47 -0.60
C SER A 94 -6.68 -10.99 0.66
N GLN A 95 -7.37 -11.86 1.40
CA GLN A 95 -7.99 -11.49 2.68
C GLN A 95 -6.97 -11.03 3.73
N LYS A 96 -5.82 -11.72 3.85
CA LYS A 96 -4.73 -11.29 4.73
C LYS A 96 -4.17 -9.94 4.29
N ALA A 97 -3.93 -9.75 3.00
CA ALA A 97 -3.43 -8.49 2.48
C ALA A 97 -4.43 -7.33 2.69
N LEU A 98 -5.73 -7.56 2.48
CA LEU A 98 -6.80 -6.58 2.74
C LEU A 98 -6.89 -6.20 4.23
N LYS A 99 -6.51 -7.10 5.15
CA LYS A 99 -6.38 -6.76 6.58
C LYS A 99 -5.26 -5.72 6.78
N THR A 100 -4.10 -5.92 6.16
CA THR A 100 -2.99 -4.96 6.20
C THR A 100 -3.34 -3.65 5.48
N VAL A 101 -4.04 -3.70 4.34
CA VAL A 101 -4.57 -2.50 3.65
C VAL A 101 -5.46 -1.66 4.57
N ARG A 102 -6.31 -2.31 5.38
CA ARG A 102 -7.14 -1.62 6.38
C ARG A 102 -6.30 -0.96 7.47
N ASP A 103 -5.23 -1.60 7.91
CA ASP A 103 -4.31 -1.05 8.92
C ASP A 103 -3.55 0.16 8.35
N ILE A 104 -3.01 0.05 7.13
CA ILE A 104 -2.37 1.16 6.40
C ILE A 104 -3.30 2.38 6.32
N ARG A 105 -4.58 2.17 5.96
CA ARG A 105 -5.59 3.24 5.96
C ARG A 105 -5.71 3.91 7.32
N GLY A 106 -5.81 3.12 8.39
CA GLY A 106 -5.93 3.62 9.76
C GLY A 106 -4.71 4.43 10.21
N LYS A 107 -3.51 4.00 9.83
CA LYS A 107 -2.26 4.70 10.12
C LYS A 107 -2.15 6.01 9.35
N TYR A 108 -2.50 6.05 8.07
CA TYR A 108 -2.57 7.31 7.32
C TYR A 108 -3.61 8.27 7.88
N ALA A 109 -4.81 7.79 8.23
CA ALA A 109 -5.85 8.63 8.85
C ALA A 109 -5.35 9.25 10.17
N SER A 110 -4.62 8.47 10.98
CA SER A 110 -4.02 8.95 12.23
C SER A 110 -2.92 9.97 11.99
N ALA A 111 -2.10 9.77 10.96
CA ALA A 111 -1.01 10.67 10.60
C ALA A 111 -1.47 11.95 9.88
N GLU A 112 -2.64 11.94 9.24
CA GLU A 112 -3.11 13.00 8.34
C GLU A 112 -3.10 14.38 9.00
N PHE A 113 -3.61 14.50 10.23
CA PHE A 113 -3.65 15.78 10.94
C PHE A 113 -2.24 16.34 11.17
N MET A 114 -1.31 15.49 11.62
CA MET A 114 0.08 15.87 11.87
C MET A 114 0.79 16.26 10.58
N LEU A 115 0.57 15.49 9.52
CA LEU A 115 1.15 15.75 8.19
C LEU A 115 0.60 17.04 7.58
N LYS A 116 -0.70 17.33 7.74
CA LYS A 116 -1.30 18.60 7.32
C LYS A 116 -0.65 19.79 7.99
N ASN A 117 -0.49 19.74 9.31
CA ASN A 117 0.14 20.83 10.06
C ASN A 117 1.60 21.01 9.64
N TYR A 118 2.35 19.91 9.49
CA TYR A 118 3.75 19.95 9.10
C TYR A 118 3.96 20.58 7.70
N PHE A 119 3.21 20.15 6.68
CA PHE A 119 3.37 20.64 5.30
C PHE A 119 2.62 21.94 4.99
N SER A 120 1.81 22.46 5.91
CA SER A 120 1.12 23.76 5.76
C SER A 120 1.83 24.89 6.51
N SER A 121 2.87 24.57 7.26
CA SER A 121 3.75 25.53 7.96
C SER A 121 4.83 26.03 7.01
#